data_AF-A0A0M3QKT5-F1
#
_entry.id   AF-A0A0M3QKT5-F1
#
_cell.length_a   1.000
_cell.length_b   1.000
_cell.length_c   1.000
_cell.angle_alpha   90.00
_cell.angle_beta   90.00
_cell.angle_gamma   90.00
#
_symmetry.space_group_name_H-M   'P 1'
#
loop_
_entity.id
_entity.type
_entity.pdbx_description
1 polymer ?
#
loop_
_entity_poly.entity_id
_entity_poly.type
_entity_poly.pdbx_seq_one_letter_code
_entity_poly.pdbx_strand_id
1 'polypeptide(L)'
;MTDSPSRDNHDTYDDAVHTVAELLEADFGDWELATVRELVASRPGWEQGKVYDGQVVVTPGRPGTQLVLEAGKLGFDSTRYTYGQVHLLDHSYRPSPGGAAASRIAALAEALAGVGEPVRYEDCGGAPGLRWRGERHTVIFQSSRRASRLAVHPLSPLHGAAAEIAEALHDGGRPGERERVLSYGPGATLARRRAAFGEVYDAVVGRIGLPTLHGGSAEGPGVRWRNERRLLLLTGDRAGVVLEVHDTGESEEEEHRTFKWGGPWSADEPSDFRHLPYLWQLDRGGPGWGPDVFPGGRLAPSLDHLQDALTVLLGSFVEHLPPQVGLNWTGFVITHNGRDSVRLGFDPEEGLRAYRADRAEEDSAEKAAAMREIGWQHRERWQWSARFPEAAEESAERAARLVVAQLRADGVRNPGEECGLRDVSCNDMGTLDLYGAGVGR
;
A
#
# COMPACT_ATOMS: atom_id res chain seq x y z
N MET A 1 27.47 31.49 7.08
CA MET A 1 28.16 30.62 6.09
C MET A 1 27.26 30.54 4.89
N THR A 2 27.71 31.11 3.79
CA THR A 2 27.03 31.10 2.49
C THR A 2 27.29 29.74 1.84
N ASP A 3 26.29 28.85 1.86
CA ASP A 3 26.30 27.66 1.02
C ASP A 3 26.40 28.10 -0.44
N SER A 4 27.40 27.58 -1.16
CA SER A 4 27.45 27.61 -2.63
C SER A 4 26.77 26.35 -3.14
N PRO A 5 25.46 26.37 -3.49
CA PRO A 5 24.68 25.17 -3.79
C PRO A 5 24.70 24.82 -5.29
N SER A 6 25.45 25.54 -6.13
CA SER A 6 25.29 25.45 -7.59
C SER A 6 26.19 24.43 -8.29
N ARG A 7 27.31 24.00 -7.68
CA ARG A 7 28.20 23.00 -8.27
C ARG A 7 27.77 21.56 -7.94
N ASP A 8 27.47 21.28 -6.67
CA ASP A 8 27.07 19.93 -6.23
C ASP A 8 25.76 19.45 -6.89
N ASN A 9 24.84 20.36 -7.21
CA ASN A 9 23.60 19.99 -7.90
C ASN A 9 23.81 19.69 -9.40
N HIS A 10 24.83 20.27 -10.06
CA HIS A 10 25.03 20.09 -11.49
C HIS A 10 25.63 18.72 -11.81
N ASP A 11 26.65 18.32 -11.05
CA ASP A 11 27.24 16.97 -11.16
C ASP A 11 26.18 15.89 -10.85
N THR A 12 25.30 16.14 -9.88
CA THR A 12 24.17 15.25 -9.55
C THR A 12 23.17 15.10 -10.71
N TYR A 13 22.94 16.16 -11.51
CA TYR A 13 22.01 16.09 -12.64
C TYR A 13 22.62 15.35 -13.83
N ASP A 14 23.90 15.58 -14.12
CA ASP A 14 24.61 14.88 -15.20
C ASP A 14 24.69 13.37 -14.91
N ASP A 15 24.90 12.98 -13.65
CA ASP A 15 24.90 11.58 -13.24
C ASP A 15 23.50 10.96 -13.36
N ALA A 16 22.45 11.69 -12.98
CA ALA A 16 21.07 11.24 -13.16
C ALA A 16 20.69 11.08 -14.65
N VAL A 17 21.07 12.03 -15.49
CA VAL A 17 20.90 11.99 -16.96
C VAL A 17 21.60 10.78 -17.56
N HIS A 18 22.86 10.54 -17.17
CA HIS A 18 23.61 9.37 -17.61
C HIS A 18 22.95 8.07 -17.15
N THR A 19 22.53 7.99 -15.88
CA THR A 19 21.81 6.82 -15.35
C THR A 19 20.52 6.53 -16.12
N VAL A 20 19.71 7.54 -16.47
CA VAL A 20 18.53 7.32 -17.31
C VAL A 20 18.93 6.71 -18.66
N ALA A 21 19.93 7.26 -19.34
CA ALA A 21 20.39 6.72 -20.62
C ALA A 21 20.81 5.24 -20.51
N GLU A 22 21.60 4.90 -19.48
CA GLU A 22 22.04 3.53 -19.21
C GLU A 22 20.86 2.57 -18.94
N LEU A 23 19.87 3.03 -18.17
CA LEU A 23 18.68 2.24 -17.87
C LEU A 23 17.82 2.00 -19.11
N LEU A 24 17.62 3.01 -19.95
CA LEU A 24 16.81 2.89 -21.18
C LEU A 24 17.41 1.89 -22.18
N GLU A 25 18.73 1.83 -22.26
CA GLU A 25 19.41 0.86 -23.12
C GLU A 25 19.43 -0.55 -22.50
N ALA A 26 19.15 -0.71 -21.20
CA ALA A 26 19.30 -1.97 -20.49
C ALA A 26 18.24 -3.01 -20.88
N ASP A 27 18.69 -4.20 -21.27
CA ASP A 27 17.84 -5.39 -21.33
C ASP A 27 17.99 -6.19 -20.04
N PHE A 28 17.05 -5.99 -19.12
CA PHE A 28 16.95 -6.75 -17.87
C PHE A 28 16.44 -8.19 -18.09
N GLY A 29 16.14 -8.58 -19.33
CA GLY A 29 15.66 -9.91 -19.70
C GLY A 29 14.35 -10.28 -19.01
N ASP A 30 14.34 -11.39 -18.27
CA ASP A 30 13.20 -11.87 -17.49
C ASP A 30 13.14 -11.30 -16.06
N TRP A 31 14.11 -10.45 -15.71
CA TRP A 31 14.31 -9.85 -14.40
C TRP A 31 14.68 -10.85 -13.30
N GLU A 32 15.22 -12.02 -13.65
CA GLU A 32 15.83 -12.92 -12.67
C GLU A 32 17.23 -12.46 -12.26
N LEU A 33 17.64 -12.79 -11.05
CA LEU A 33 18.98 -12.47 -10.53
C LEU A 33 20.11 -12.99 -11.43
N ALA A 34 19.92 -14.14 -12.08
CA ALA A 34 20.91 -14.66 -13.03
C ALA A 34 21.08 -13.70 -14.23
N THR A 35 19.98 -13.25 -14.83
CA THR A 35 19.99 -12.35 -15.98
C THR A 35 20.44 -10.95 -15.62
N VAL A 36 20.09 -10.43 -14.44
CA VAL A 36 20.62 -9.16 -13.92
C VAL A 36 22.15 -9.24 -13.75
N ARG A 37 22.67 -10.37 -13.24
CA ARG A 37 24.12 -10.58 -13.12
C ARG A 37 24.83 -10.62 -14.47
N GLU A 38 24.24 -11.29 -15.45
CA GLU A 38 24.76 -11.33 -16.81
C GLU A 38 24.78 -9.94 -17.45
N LEU A 39 23.70 -9.16 -17.28
CA LEU A 39 23.62 -7.77 -17.72
C LEU A 39 24.76 -6.95 -17.11
N VAL A 40 24.91 -6.97 -15.79
CA VAL A 40 25.96 -6.23 -15.07
C VAL A 40 27.36 -6.64 -15.55
N ALA A 41 27.61 -7.94 -15.71
CA ALA A 41 28.92 -8.43 -16.18
C ALA A 41 29.22 -8.04 -17.64
N SER A 42 28.19 -7.90 -18.48
CA SER A 42 28.32 -7.54 -19.89
C SER A 42 28.50 -6.04 -20.14
N ARG A 43 28.20 -5.19 -19.14
CA ARG A 43 28.20 -3.73 -19.29
C ARG A 43 29.40 -3.06 -18.63
N PRO A 44 30.28 -2.41 -19.41
CA PRO A 44 31.39 -1.64 -18.86
C PRO A 44 30.91 -0.57 -17.86
N GLY A 45 31.52 -0.51 -16.68
CA GLY A 45 31.20 0.47 -15.64
C GLY A 45 30.00 0.12 -14.77
N TRP A 46 29.28 -0.96 -15.07
CA TRP A 46 28.25 -1.48 -14.17
C TRP A 46 28.89 -2.32 -13.07
N GLU A 47 28.45 -2.11 -11.84
CA GLU A 47 28.95 -2.86 -10.68
C GLU A 47 27.79 -3.47 -9.89
N GLN A 48 27.91 -4.75 -9.52
CA GLN A 48 26.99 -5.37 -8.59
C GLN A 48 27.45 -5.04 -7.16
N GLY A 49 26.57 -4.39 -6.42
CA GLY A 49 26.73 -4.16 -4.99
C GLY A 49 26.28 -5.36 -4.17
N LYS A 50 25.72 -5.05 -3.00
CA LYS A 50 25.21 -6.05 -2.06
C LYS A 50 23.94 -6.70 -2.58
N VAL A 51 23.83 -8.00 -2.32
CA VAL A 51 22.60 -8.77 -2.46
C VAL A 51 22.08 -9.00 -1.05
N TYR A 52 20.84 -8.60 -0.83
CA TYR A 52 20.09 -8.88 0.39
C TYR A 52 18.95 -9.84 0.05
N ASP A 53 18.28 -10.35 1.08
CA ASP A 53 17.07 -11.14 0.90
C ASP A 53 16.05 -10.29 0.11
N GLY A 54 15.64 -10.78 -1.07
CA GLY A 54 14.71 -10.10 -1.97
C GLY A 54 15.19 -8.79 -2.62
N GLN A 55 16.46 -8.38 -2.49
CA GLN A 55 16.98 -7.15 -3.10
C GLN A 55 18.38 -7.30 -3.69
N VAL A 56 18.66 -6.61 -4.79
CA VAL A 56 20.03 -6.45 -5.32
C VAL A 56 20.31 -5.00 -5.67
N VAL A 57 21.49 -4.53 -5.26
CA VAL A 57 21.97 -3.19 -5.59
C VAL A 57 22.89 -3.26 -6.80
N VAL A 58 22.65 -2.41 -7.79
CA VAL A 58 23.44 -2.26 -9.02
C VAL A 58 23.82 -0.80 -9.16
N THR A 59 25.07 -0.52 -9.55
CA THR A 59 25.54 0.82 -9.92
C THR A 59 25.59 0.92 -11.43
N PRO A 60 24.68 1.66 -12.10
CA PRO A 60 24.67 1.76 -13.56
C PRO A 60 25.65 2.84 -14.05
N GLY A 61 26.87 2.43 -14.38
CA GLY A 61 27.85 3.24 -15.13
C GLY A 61 28.67 4.23 -14.30
N ARG A 62 28.05 5.01 -13.39
CA ARG A 62 28.75 6.04 -12.60
C ARG A 62 28.62 5.87 -11.08
N PRO A 63 29.69 6.13 -10.32
CA PRO A 63 29.62 6.18 -8.86
C PRO A 63 28.72 7.34 -8.41
N GLY A 64 27.62 7.05 -7.71
CA GLY A 64 26.74 8.08 -7.14
C GLY A 64 25.25 7.76 -7.25
N THR A 65 24.86 6.95 -8.23
CA THR A 65 23.49 6.45 -8.39
C THR A 65 23.45 4.95 -8.12
N GLN A 66 22.49 4.51 -7.31
CA GLN A 66 22.28 3.09 -7.01
C GLN A 66 20.90 2.68 -7.46
N LEU A 67 20.83 1.72 -8.37
CA LEU A 67 19.61 1.00 -8.71
C LEU A 67 19.41 -0.12 -7.70
N VAL A 68 18.38 0.00 -6.87
CA VAL A 68 17.94 -1.06 -5.97
C VAL A 68 16.81 -1.82 -6.67
N LEU A 69 17.06 -3.07 -7.06
CA LEU A 69 16.04 -3.97 -7.59
C LEU A 69 15.42 -4.76 -6.43
N GLU A 70 14.09 -4.87 -6.43
CA GLU A 70 13.33 -5.51 -5.36
C GLU A 70 12.40 -6.60 -5.92
N ALA A 71 12.35 -7.74 -5.24
CA ALA A 71 11.45 -8.85 -5.56
C ALA A 71 9.96 -8.49 -5.36
N GLY A 72 9.72 -7.36 -4.70
CA GLY A 72 8.41 -6.79 -4.46
C GLY A 72 7.50 -7.78 -3.75
N LYS A 73 6.39 -8.17 -4.40
CA LYS A 73 5.36 -9.00 -3.78
C LYS A 73 5.67 -10.48 -3.74
N LEU A 74 6.68 -10.93 -4.47
CA LEU A 74 7.03 -12.34 -4.57
C LEU A 74 7.81 -12.84 -3.34
N GLY A 75 8.23 -11.94 -2.46
CA GLY A 75 8.94 -12.27 -1.24
C GLY A 75 10.44 -12.42 -1.40
N PHE A 76 11.08 -12.70 -0.27
CA PHE A 76 12.54 -12.83 -0.16
C PHE A 76 13.11 -14.03 -0.93
N ASP A 77 12.34 -15.12 -1.02
CA ASP A 77 12.75 -16.35 -1.70
C ASP A 77 12.62 -16.26 -3.24
N SER A 78 12.01 -15.19 -3.76
CA SER A 78 11.90 -14.96 -5.19
C SER A 78 13.24 -14.52 -5.78
N THR A 79 13.65 -15.19 -6.86
CA THR A 79 14.78 -14.76 -7.68
C THR A 79 14.43 -13.72 -8.72
N ARG A 80 13.14 -13.36 -8.86
CA ARG A 80 12.63 -12.44 -9.87
C ARG A 80 12.26 -11.09 -9.26
N TYR A 81 12.82 -10.02 -9.84
CA TYR A 81 12.57 -8.64 -9.45
C TYR A 81 11.36 -8.07 -10.20
N THR A 82 10.52 -7.32 -9.49
CA THR A 82 9.30 -6.71 -10.05
C THR A 82 9.36 -5.19 -10.14
N TYR A 83 10.41 -4.60 -9.56
CA TYR A 83 10.59 -3.16 -9.47
C TYR A 83 12.06 -2.81 -9.23
N GLY A 84 12.49 -1.67 -9.74
CA GLY A 84 13.77 -1.05 -9.43
C GLY A 84 13.61 0.42 -9.08
N GLN A 85 14.44 0.94 -8.17
CA GLN A 85 14.48 2.36 -7.87
C GLN A 85 15.89 2.93 -7.80
N VAL A 86 16.03 4.16 -8.32
CA VAL A 86 17.22 4.99 -8.15
C VAL A 86 16.81 6.25 -7.40
N HIS A 87 17.40 6.49 -6.23
CA HIS A 87 17.20 7.73 -5.49
C HIS A 87 18.02 8.85 -6.12
N LEU A 88 17.37 9.97 -6.45
CA LEU A 88 18.02 11.11 -7.11
C LEU A 88 18.15 12.33 -6.18
N LEU A 89 17.07 12.67 -5.47
CA LEU A 89 17.06 13.84 -4.56
C LEU A 89 16.31 13.51 -3.28
N ASP A 90 16.87 13.94 -2.15
CA ASP A 90 16.16 13.96 -0.88
C ASP A 90 15.57 15.35 -0.60
N HIS A 91 14.35 15.34 -0.08
CA HIS A 91 13.63 16.53 0.34
C HIS A 91 13.43 16.46 1.85
N SER A 92 13.71 17.56 2.56
CA SER A 92 13.20 17.70 3.93
C SER A 92 11.68 17.58 3.88
N TYR A 93 11.07 16.74 4.72
CA TYR A 93 9.62 16.52 4.75
C TYR A 93 8.85 17.84 4.72
N ARG A 94 7.97 18.01 3.73
CA ARG A 94 7.15 19.22 3.59
C ARG A 94 5.68 18.86 3.39
N PRO A 95 4.76 19.64 3.97
CA PRO A 95 3.33 19.47 3.74
C PRO A 95 2.87 19.99 2.37
N SER A 96 3.64 20.88 1.71
CA SER A 96 3.31 21.44 0.39
C SER A 96 4.58 21.76 -0.44
N PRO A 97 4.49 21.86 -1.77
CA PRO A 97 5.63 22.21 -2.61
C PRO A 97 6.01 23.69 -2.42
N GLY A 98 6.94 23.96 -1.50
CA GLY A 98 7.60 25.27 -1.40
C GLY A 98 8.60 25.49 -2.56
N GLY A 99 8.77 26.75 -2.97
CA GLY A 99 9.46 27.14 -4.21
C GLY A 99 10.81 26.48 -4.48
N ALA A 100 11.76 26.46 -3.52
CA ALA A 100 13.10 25.93 -3.79
C ALA A 100 13.14 24.41 -4.11
N ALA A 101 12.29 23.60 -3.46
CA ALA A 101 12.24 22.17 -3.74
C ALA A 101 11.55 21.91 -5.10
N ALA A 102 10.43 22.58 -5.34
CA ALA A 102 9.74 22.54 -6.62
C ALA A 102 10.65 22.97 -7.78
N SER A 103 11.46 24.03 -7.62
CA SER A 103 12.43 24.48 -8.62
C SER A 103 13.52 23.45 -8.88
N ARG A 104 14.05 22.77 -7.85
CA ARG A 104 15.05 21.70 -8.05
C ARG A 104 14.45 20.49 -8.76
N ILE A 105 13.22 20.11 -8.42
CA ILE A 105 12.52 19.01 -9.10
C ILE A 105 12.27 19.39 -10.56
N ALA A 106 11.83 20.62 -10.84
CA ALA A 106 11.61 21.10 -12.19
C ALA A 106 12.90 21.18 -13.01
N ALA A 107 14.00 21.66 -12.43
CA ALA A 107 15.30 21.71 -13.10
C ALA A 107 15.85 20.30 -13.39
N LEU A 108 15.71 19.37 -12.45
CA LEU A 108 16.06 17.96 -12.69
C LEU A 108 15.19 17.36 -13.80
N ALA A 109 13.87 17.54 -13.76
CA ALA A 109 12.98 17.07 -14.81
C ALA A 109 13.33 17.68 -16.18
N GLU A 110 13.71 18.95 -16.24
CA GLU A 110 14.16 19.60 -17.48
C GLU A 110 15.44 18.95 -18.02
N ALA A 111 16.42 18.69 -17.15
CA ALA A 111 17.66 18.00 -17.53
C ALA A 111 17.39 16.57 -18.04
N LEU A 112 16.58 15.80 -17.31
CA LEU A 112 16.21 14.44 -17.70
C LEU A 112 15.41 14.39 -19.00
N ALA A 113 14.58 15.40 -19.28
CA ALA A 113 13.79 15.47 -20.50
C ALA A 113 14.64 15.55 -21.79
N GLY A 114 15.93 15.87 -21.67
CA GLY A 114 16.89 15.82 -22.78
C GLY A 114 17.34 14.41 -23.17
N VAL A 115 16.99 13.38 -22.40
CA VAL A 115 17.37 11.98 -22.66
C VAL A 115 16.24 11.25 -23.37
N GLY A 116 16.48 10.77 -24.59
CA GLY A 116 15.49 10.02 -25.37
C GLY A 116 14.23 10.85 -25.68
N GLU A 117 13.06 10.20 -25.66
CA GLU A 117 11.77 10.83 -25.96
C GLU A 117 10.74 10.54 -24.84
N PRO A 118 10.86 11.17 -23.66
CA PRO A 118 9.92 10.94 -22.57
C PRO A 118 8.55 11.55 -22.84
N VAL A 119 7.50 10.86 -22.40
CA VAL A 119 6.18 11.43 -22.19
C VAL A 119 6.19 12.23 -20.89
N ARG A 120 5.84 13.51 -20.98
CA ARG A 120 5.60 14.35 -19.81
C ARG A 120 4.22 14.09 -19.26
N TYR A 121 4.13 13.99 -17.94
CA TYR A 121 2.85 13.94 -17.23
C TYR A 121 2.93 14.81 -15.98
N GLU A 122 1.79 15.27 -15.49
CA GLU A 122 1.73 15.86 -14.16
C GLU A 122 1.77 14.71 -13.16
N ASP A 123 2.84 14.63 -12.38
CA ASP A 123 2.88 13.63 -11.31
C ASP A 123 1.71 13.86 -10.36
N CYS A 124 1.35 12.79 -9.67
CA CYS A 124 0.59 12.88 -8.45
C CYS A 124 1.23 14.01 -7.62
N GLY A 125 0.46 15.06 -7.31
CA GLY A 125 0.92 16.24 -6.59
C GLY A 125 1.55 17.40 -7.38
N GLY A 126 1.36 17.47 -8.70
CA GLY A 126 1.67 18.68 -9.49
C GLY A 126 3.16 18.93 -9.75
N ALA A 127 4.04 18.00 -9.33
CA ALA A 127 5.43 17.99 -9.75
C ALA A 127 5.55 17.47 -11.21
N PRO A 128 6.54 17.93 -11.99
CA PRO A 128 6.76 17.40 -13.32
C PRO A 128 7.24 15.95 -13.25
N GLY A 129 6.49 15.03 -13.86
CA GLY A 129 6.85 13.63 -14.06
C GLY A 129 7.33 13.37 -15.49
N LEU A 130 8.20 12.37 -15.65
CA LEU A 130 8.66 11.90 -16.95
C LEU A 130 8.54 10.39 -17.03
N ARG A 131 8.15 9.89 -18.19
CA ARG A 131 8.05 8.46 -18.45
C ARG A 131 8.64 8.11 -19.78
N TRP A 132 9.52 7.11 -19.78
CA TRP A 132 10.12 6.53 -20.96
C TRP A 132 9.65 5.10 -21.14
N ARG A 133 9.39 4.71 -22.37
CA ARG A 133 9.05 3.34 -22.74
C ARG A 133 10.24 2.69 -23.42
N GLY A 134 10.83 1.70 -22.74
CA GLY A 134 11.72 0.74 -23.37
C GLY A 134 10.94 -0.41 -23.98
N GLU A 135 11.65 -1.33 -24.63
CA GLU A 135 11.04 -2.53 -25.24
C GLU A 135 10.50 -3.50 -24.19
N ARG A 136 11.14 -3.58 -23.02
CA ARG A 136 10.83 -4.57 -21.96
C ARG A 136 10.58 -3.95 -20.60
N HIS A 137 10.76 -2.65 -20.47
CA HIS A 137 10.58 -1.97 -19.20
C HIS A 137 10.15 -0.51 -19.39
N THR A 138 9.56 0.06 -18.35
CA THR A 138 9.25 1.49 -18.25
C THR A 138 10.21 2.13 -17.25
N VAL A 139 10.77 3.29 -17.59
CA VAL A 139 11.46 4.16 -16.62
C VAL A 139 10.54 5.34 -16.31
N ILE A 140 10.37 5.66 -15.04
CA ILE A 140 9.44 6.69 -14.57
C ILE A 140 10.16 7.57 -13.55
N PHE A 141 10.34 8.84 -13.88
CA PHE A 141 10.76 9.86 -12.93
C PHE A 141 9.52 10.37 -12.18
N GLN A 142 9.53 10.18 -10.86
CA GLN A 142 8.43 10.53 -9.97
C GLN A 142 8.96 11.17 -8.68
N SER A 143 8.15 12.01 -8.06
CA SER A 143 8.50 12.73 -6.84
C SER A 143 7.42 12.59 -5.76
N SER A 144 7.86 12.42 -4.52
CA SER A 144 7.00 12.43 -3.34
C SER A 144 7.38 13.57 -2.40
N ARG A 145 6.69 13.64 -1.26
CA ARG A 145 7.00 14.58 -0.16
C ARG A 145 8.44 14.46 0.39
N ARG A 146 9.09 13.32 0.14
CA ARG A 146 10.38 12.96 0.77
C ARG A 146 11.53 12.80 -0.22
N ALA A 147 11.26 12.39 -1.46
CA ALA A 147 12.32 12.17 -2.42
C ALA A 147 11.84 12.27 -3.87
N SER A 148 12.79 12.47 -4.78
CA SER A 148 12.62 12.24 -6.21
C SER A 148 13.43 11.00 -6.62
N ARG A 149 12.82 10.12 -7.41
CA ARG A 149 13.39 8.84 -7.80
C ARG A 149 13.08 8.48 -9.25
N LEU A 150 13.94 7.65 -9.82
CA LEU A 150 13.60 6.86 -11.01
C LEU A 150 13.05 5.54 -10.55
N ALA A 151 11.90 5.17 -11.09
CA ALA A 151 11.28 3.86 -10.97
C ALA A 151 11.50 3.10 -12.27
N VAL A 152 11.96 1.86 -12.20
CA VAL A 152 12.15 0.97 -13.34
C VAL A 152 11.21 -0.21 -13.14
N HIS A 153 10.34 -0.46 -14.11
CA HIS A 153 9.34 -1.52 -14.01
C HIS A 153 9.42 -2.44 -15.23
N PRO A 154 9.39 -3.77 -15.07
CA PRO A 154 9.19 -4.67 -16.19
C PRO A 154 7.83 -4.39 -16.84
N LEU A 155 7.76 -4.50 -18.16
CA LEU A 155 6.47 -4.52 -18.84
C LEU A 155 5.76 -5.84 -18.53
N SER A 156 4.58 -5.74 -17.92
CA SER A 156 3.74 -6.92 -17.74
C SER A 156 3.24 -7.40 -19.10
N PRO A 157 3.48 -8.67 -19.48
CA PRO A 157 2.87 -9.26 -20.67
C PRO A 157 1.37 -9.50 -20.47
N LEU A 158 0.88 -9.46 -19.22
CA LEU A 158 -0.51 -9.64 -18.84
C LEU A 158 -1.17 -8.28 -18.61
N HIS A 159 -2.44 -8.15 -19.00
CA HIS A 159 -3.28 -6.96 -18.81
C HIS A 159 -2.72 -5.66 -19.43
N GLY A 160 -1.98 -5.77 -20.54
CA GLY A 160 -1.45 -4.59 -21.27
C GLY A 160 -2.53 -3.57 -21.64
N ALA A 161 -3.74 -4.03 -22.00
CA ALA A 161 -4.88 -3.14 -22.26
C ALA A 161 -5.32 -2.35 -21.01
N ALA A 162 -5.31 -2.97 -19.83
CA ALA A 162 -5.63 -2.28 -18.57
C ALA A 162 -4.59 -1.20 -18.26
N ALA A 163 -3.31 -1.50 -18.51
CA ALA A 163 -2.21 -0.55 -18.36
C ALA A 163 -2.35 0.64 -19.33
N GLU A 164 -2.72 0.41 -20.59
CA GLU A 164 -2.97 1.47 -21.57
C GLU A 164 -4.16 2.36 -21.19
N ILE A 165 -5.25 1.76 -20.70
CA ILE A 165 -6.41 2.51 -20.20
C ILE A 165 -6.01 3.35 -18.98
N ALA A 166 -5.26 2.78 -18.03
CA ALA A 166 -4.79 3.50 -16.85
C ALA A 166 -3.94 4.70 -17.22
N GLU A 167 -3.04 4.55 -18.19
CA GLU A 167 -2.23 5.65 -18.69
C GLU A 167 -3.06 6.75 -19.35
N ALA A 168 -4.02 6.38 -20.21
CA ALA A 168 -4.89 7.35 -20.86
C ALA A 168 -5.71 8.16 -19.84
N LEU A 169 -6.30 7.48 -18.85
CA LEU A 169 -7.08 8.10 -17.78
C LEU A 169 -6.20 8.93 -16.84
N HIS A 170 -5.01 8.45 -16.51
CA HIS A 170 -4.05 9.15 -15.64
C HIS A 170 -3.61 10.49 -16.25
N ASP A 171 -3.23 10.48 -17.53
CA ASP A 171 -2.64 11.65 -18.18
C ASP A 171 -3.72 12.64 -18.62
N GLY A 172 -4.82 12.14 -19.19
CA GLY A 172 -5.82 12.96 -19.89
C GLY A 172 -7.25 12.82 -19.41
N GLY A 173 -7.54 11.86 -18.53
CA GLY A 173 -8.90 11.53 -18.13
C GLY A 173 -9.63 12.67 -17.41
N ARG A 174 -10.95 12.70 -17.56
CA ARG A 174 -11.83 13.71 -16.94
C ARG A 174 -12.61 13.11 -15.78
N PRO A 175 -12.90 13.89 -14.72
CA PRO A 175 -13.78 13.46 -13.65
C PRO A 175 -15.10 12.88 -14.19
N GLY A 176 -15.49 11.71 -13.67
CA GLY A 176 -16.64 10.93 -14.10
C GLY A 176 -16.35 9.87 -15.16
N GLU A 177 -15.16 9.85 -15.75
CA GLU A 177 -14.73 8.76 -16.64
C GLU A 177 -14.50 7.47 -15.84
N ARG A 178 -14.97 6.35 -16.39
CA ARG A 178 -14.95 5.04 -15.73
C ARG A 178 -14.80 3.94 -16.76
N GLU A 179 -13.86 3.03 -16.53
CA GLU A 179 -13.61 1.89 -17.42
C GLU A 179 -13.40 0.60 -16.64
N ARG A 180 -14.08 -0.47 -17.07
CA ARG A 180 -13.90 -1.81 -16.49
C ARG A 180 -12.71 -2.49 -17.17
N VAL A 181 -11.66 -2.75 -16.40
CA VAL A 181 -10.42 -3.36 -16.89
C VAL A 181 -10.31 -4.85 -16.62
N LEU A 182 -11.12 -5.37 -15.70
CA LEU A 182 -11.22 -6.80 -15.42
C LEU A 182 -12.66 -7.18 -15.09
N SER A 183 -13.07 -8.36 -15.55
CA SER A 183 -14.30 -9.01 -15.12
C SER A 183 -13.97 -10.39 -14.56
N TYR A 184 -14.44 -10.68 -13.36
CA TYR A 184 -14.31 -12.00 -12.77
C TYR A 184 -15.34 -12.95 -13.37
N GLY A 185 -14.96 -14.22 -13.52
CA GLY A 185 -15.94 -15.27 -13.84
C GLY A 185 -16.96 -15.43 -12.69
N PRO A 186 -18.20 -15.85 -12.97
CA PRO A 186 -19.19 -16.15 -11.93
C PRO A 186 -18.63 -17.13 -10.89
N GLY A 187 -18.78 -16.80 -9.60
CA GLY A 187 -18.28 -17.63 -8.51
C GLY A 187 -16.75 -17.65 -8.37
N ALA A 188 -16.04 -16.65 -8.93
CA ALA A 188 -14.60 -16.52 -8.71
C ALA A 188 -14.28 -16.52 -7.21
N THR A 189 -13.41 -17.44 -6.80
CA THR A 189 -12.98 -17.55 -5.41
C THR A 189 -12.15 -16.33 -5.03
N LEU A 190 -12.09 -16.04 -3.74
CA LEU A 190 -11.26 -14.97 -3.19
C LEU A 190 -9.78 -15.09 -3.62
N ALA A 191 -9.22 -16.31 -3.68
CA ALA A 191 -7.85 -16.52 -4.15
C ALA A 191 -7.67 -16.14 -5.63
N ARG A 192 -8.66 -16.45 -6.49
CA ARG A 192 -8.64 -16.06 -7.90
C ARG A 192 -8.78 -14.55 -8.08
N ARG A 193 -9.67 -13.91 -7.32
CA ARG A 193 -9.85 -12.46 -7.35
C ARG A 193 -8.57 -11.74 -6.93
N ARG A 194 -7.92 -12.19 -5.86
CA ARG A 194 -6.61 -11.69 -5.41
C ARG A 194 -5.56 -11.74 -6.50
N ALA A 195 -5.33 -12.93 -7.06
CA ALA A 195 -4.28 -13.13 -8.05
C ALA A 195 -4.53 -12.23 -9.27
N ALA A 196 -5.75 -12.23 -9.79
CA ALA A 196 -6.10 -11.44 -10.97
C ALA A 196 -6.06 -9.92 -10.71
N PHE A 197 -6.47 -9.45 -9.52
CA PHE A 197 -6.27 -8.04 -9.15
C PHE A 197 -4.79 -7.70 -9.02
N GLY A 198 -3.98 -8.58 -8.43
CA GLY A 198 -2.53 -8.39 -8.29
C GLY A 198 -1.84 -8.20 -9.64
N GLU A 199 -2.18 -9.02 -10.63
CA GLU A 199 -1.67 -8.89 -12.00
C GLU A 199 -2.09 -7.57 -12.67
N VAL A 200 -3.35 -7.16 -12.53
CA VAL A 200 -3.83 -5.87 -13.05
C VAL A 200 -3.11 -4.71 -12.37
N TYR A 201 -3.00 -4.75 -11.04
CA TYR A 201 -2.28 -3.74 -10.27
C TYR A 201 -0.82 -3.64 -10.74
N ASP A 202 -0.12 -4.76 -10.93
CA ASP A 202 1.29 -4.74 -11.33
C ASP A 202 1.46 -4.18 -12.74
N ALA A 203 0.52 -4.50 -13.65
CA ALA A 203 0.49 -3.92 -14.99
C ALA A 203 0.24 -2.40 -14.97
N VAL A 204 -0.70 -1.94 -14.15
CA VAL A 204 -1.00 -0.51 -13.98
C VAL A 204 0.18 0.23 -13.36
N VAL A 205 0.71 -0.24 -12.22
CA VAL A 205 1.89 0.35 -11.58
C VAL A 205 3.09 0.35 -12.51
N GLY A 206 3.33 -0.73 -13.24
CA GLY A 206 4.42 -0.80 -14.22
C GLY A 206 4.29 0.20 -15.38
N ARG A 207 3.09 0.76 -15.57
CA ARG A 207 2.82 1.75 -16.62
C ARG A 207 2.75 3.18 -16.15
N ILE A 208 2.12 3.45 -15.01
CA ILE A 208 1.88 4.81 -14.52
C ILE A 208 2.65 5.13 -13.24
N GLY A 209 3.41 4.17 -12.69
CA GLY A 209 4.21 4.33 -11.50
C GLY A 209 3.47 3.92 -10.22
N LEU A 210 4.16 4.06 -9.09
CA LEU A 210 3.64 3.68 -7.78
C LEU A 210 2.43 4.55 -7.40
N PRO A 211 1.44 4.01 -6.68
CA PRO A 211 0.30 4.79 -6.20
C PRO A 211 0.68 5.68 -5.03
N THR A 212 -0.10 6.74 -4.81
CA THR A 212 -0.03 7.60 -3.63
C THR A 212 -0.53 6.87 -2.38
N LEU A 213 -1.65 6.15 -2.48
CA LEU A 213 -2.23 5.40 -1.37
C LEU A 213 -2.70 4.01 -1.81
N HIS A 214 -2.53 3.04 -0.93
CA HIS A 214 -3.16 1.73 -0.96
C HIS A 214 -4.36 1.73 -0.02
N GLY A 215 -5.34 0.86 -0.26
CA GLY A 215 -6.52 0.80 0.58
C GLY A 215 -7.44 -0.36 0.25
N GLY A 216 -8.42 -0.57 1.12
CA GLY A 216 -9.46 -1.57 0.91
C GLY A 216 -10.75 -1.17 1.61
N SER A 217 -11.87 -1.42 0.93
CA SER A 217 -13.22 -1.31 1.47
C SER A 217 -13.75 -2.70 1.85
N ALA A 218 -15.03 -2.80 2.18
CA ALA A 218 -15.69 -4.09 2.38
C ALA A 218 -15.92 -4.85 1.07
N GLU A 219 -15.96 -4.14 -0.07
CA GLU A 219 -16.27 -4.72 -1.39
C GLU A 219 -15.02 -5.03 -2.20
N GLY A 220 -13.95 -4.26 -2.02
CA GLY A 220 -12.76 -4.40 -2.86
C GLY A 220 -11.55 -3.58 -2.47
N PRO A 221 -10.43 -3.77 -3.20
CA PRO A 221 -9.26 -2.91 -3.08
C PRO A 221 -9.57 -1.51 -3.60
N GLY A 222 -8.82 -0.51 -3.12
CA GLY A 222 -8.91 0.88 -3.57
C GLY A 222 -7.54 1.52 -3.61
N VAL A 223 -6.93 1.58 -4.80
CA VAL A 223 -5.58 2.11 -5.03
C VAL A 223 -5.67 3.46 -5.71
N ARG A 224 -4.92 4.45 -5.21
CA ARG A 224 -5.07 5.86 -5.57
C ARG A 224 -3.80 6.45 -6.17
N TRP A 225 -3.95 7.11 -7.30
CA TRP A 225 -2.97 8.06 -7.86
C TRP A 225 -3.59 9.46 -7.77
N ARG A 226 -3.06 10.28 -6.85
CA ARG A 226 -3.66 11.56 -6.45
C ARG A 226 -2.80 12.74 -6.89
N ASN A 227 -3.41 13.70 -7.59
CA ASN A 227 -2.88 15.07 -7.65
C ASN A 227 -3.90 16.08 -7.10
N GLU A 228 -3.55 17.37 -7.16
CA GLU A 228 -4.38 18.46 -6.60
C GLU A 228 -5.77 18.56 -7.23
N ARG A 229 -5.96 18.05 -8.46
CA ARG A 229 -7.19 18.22 -9.24
C ARG A 229 -7.90 16.91 -9.55
N ARG A 230 -7.15 15.82 -9.71
CA ARG A 230 -7.65 14.54 -10.17
C ARG A 230 -7.16 13.40 -9.29
N LEU A 231 -8.07 12.48 -9.04
CA LEU A 231 -7.84 11.20 -8.41
C LEU A 231 -8.14 10.11 -9.43
N LEU A 232 -7.12 9.36 -9.84
CA LEU A 232 -7.32 8.09 -10.53
C LEU A 232 -7.41 6.99 -9.47
N LEU A 233 -8.50 6.23 -9.50
CA LEU A 233 -8.81 5.19 -8.55
C LEU A 233 -8.92 3.85 -9.27
N LEU A 234 -8.08 2.89 -8.90
CA LEU A 234 -8.24 1.48 -9.26
C LEU A 234 -9.00 0.79 -8.14
N THR A 235 -10.27 0.50 -8.38
CA THR A 235 -11.15 -0.19 -7.43
C THR A 235 -11.50 -1.59 -7.92
N GLY A 236 -11.84 -2.48 -6.99
CA GLY A 236 -12.48 -3.74 -7.31
C GLY A 236 -13.79 -3.93 -6.58
N ASP A 237 -14.54 -4.94 -7.01
CA ASP A 237 -15.66 -5.53 -6.32
C ASP A 237 -15.69 -7.05 -6.59
N ARG A 238 -16.74 -7.76 -6.17
CA ARG A 238 -16.87 -9.20 -6.49
C ARG A 238 -17.06 -9.50 -7.98
N ALA A 239 -17.38 -8.50 -8.81
CA ALA A 239 -17.64 -8.65 -10.24
C ALA A 239 -16.40 -8.32 -11.11
N GLY A 240 -15.46 -7.51 -10.64
CA GLY A 240 -14.25 -7.19 -11.39
C GLY A 240 -13.47 -6.01 -10.85
N VAL A 241 -12.75 -5.33 -11.75
CA VAL A 241 -11.87 -4.21 -11.43
C VAL A 241 -12.14 -3.08 -12.41
N VAL A 242 -12.15 -1.87 -11.88
CA VAL A 242 -12.53 -0.64 -12.58
C VAL A 242 -11.49 0.45 -12.29
N LEU A 243 -11.18 1.23 -13.32
CA LEU A 243 -10.50 2.50 -13.19
C LEU A 243 -11.51 3.64 -13.27
N GLU A 244 -11.42 4.59 -12.34
CA GLU A 244 -12.30 5.75 -12.28
C GLU A 244 -11.49 7.01 -12.07
N VAL A 245 -11.87 8.07 -12.77
CA VAL A 245 -11.30 9.41 -12.58
C VAL A 245 -12.29 10.26 -11.82
N HIS A 246 -11.83 10.88 -10.75
CA HIS A 246 -12.64 11.77 -9.92
C HIS A 246 -11.96 13.12 -9.75
N ASP A 247 -12.73 14.14 -9.40
CA ASP A 247 -12.16 15.38 -8.85
C ASP A 247 -11.64 15.09 -7.43
N THR A 248 -10.40 15.47 -7.15
CA THR A 248 -9.76 15.18 -5.86
C THR A 248 -10.50 15.84 -4.70
N GLY A 249 -10.85 17.12 -4.84
CA GLY A 249 -11.45 17.90 -3.77
C GLY A 249 -12.87 17.42 -3.46
N GLU A 250 -13.68 17.20 -4.49
CA GLU A 250 -15.05 16.69 -4.32
C GLU A 250 -15.06 15.29 -3.67
N SER A 251 -14.17 14.39 -4.12
CA SER A 251 -14.06 13.04 -3.56
C SER A 251 -13.64 13.04 -2.09
N GLU A 252 -12.58 13.78 -1.75
CA GLU A 252 -12.07 13.85 -0.38
C GLU A 252 -13.07 14.53 0.56
N GLU A 253 -13.83 15.53 0.08
CA GLU A 253 -14.90 16.14 0.86
C GLU A 253 -16.06 15.16 1.11
N GLU A 254 -16.46 14.37 0.11
CA GLU A 254 -17.48 13.33 0.27
C GLU A 254 -17.05 12.23 1.23
N GLU A 255 -15.80 11.79 1.15
CA GLU A 255 -15.22 10.84 2.09
C GLU A 255 -15.22 11.40 3.51
N HIS A 256 -14.72 12.63 3.68
CA HIS A 256 -14.72 13.32 4.97
C HIS A 256 -16.14 13.43 5.55
N ARG A 257 -17.12 13.81 4.71
CA ARG A 257 -18.53 13.89 5.10
C ARG A 257 -19.07 12.54 5.53
N THR A 258 -18.74 11.48 4.79
CA THR A 258 -19.16 10.12 5.10
C THR A 258 -18.62 9.69 6.46
N PHE A 259 -17.32 9.83 6.72
CA PHE A 259 -16.74 9.47 8.03
C PHE A 259 -17.28 10.33 9.17
N LYS A 260 -17.44 11.64 8.96
CA LYS A 260 -17.82 12.56 10.04
C LYS A 260 -19.31 12.53 10.38
N TRP A 261 -20.17 12.36 9.37
CA TRP A 261 -21.61 12.55 9.52
C TRP A 261 -22.46 11.34 9.09
N GLY A 262 -21.88 10.33 8.44
CA GLY A 262 -22.52 9.03 8.27
C GLY A 262 -22.54 8.25 9.59
N GLY A 263 -22.89 6.97 9.54
CA GLY A 263 -22.85 6.09 10.71
C GLY A 263 -24.18 5.92 11.44
N PRO A 264 -24.36 4.80 12.15
CA PRO A 264 -25.39 4.68 13.16
C PRO A 264 -25.11 5.65 14.31
N TRP A 265 -26.13 6.39 14.74
CA TRP A 265 -26.04 7.31 15.88
C TRP A 265 -26.29 6.59 17.22
N SER A 266 -26.80 5.36 17.16
CA SER A 266 -27.21 4.57 18.32
C SER A 266 -26.96 3.08 18.07
N ALA A 267 -26.98 2.29 19.16
CA ALA A 267 -26.80 0.84 19.09
C ALA A 267 -27.97 0.09 18.40
N ASP A 268 -29.13 0.74 18.27
CA ASP A 268 -30.34 0.14 17.69
C ASP A 268 -30.41 0.33 16.15
N GLU A 269 -29.56 1.20 15.60
CA GLU A 269 -29.47 1.42 14.16
C GLU A 269 -28.63 0.33 13.48
N PRO A 270 -28.85 0.05 12.18
CA PRO A 270 -28.01 -0.89 11.45
C PRO A 270 -26.58 -0.39 11.29
N SER A 271 -25.64 -1.34 11.33
CA SER A 271 -24.23 -1.11 11.02
C SER A 271 -24.01 -0.64 9.58
N ASP A 272 -23.21 0.43 9.40
CA ASP A 272 -22.88 1.00 8.10
C ASP A 272 -21.42 0.76 7.67
N PHE A 273 -20.63 0.00 8.44
CA PHE A 273 -19.19 -0.19 8.18
C PHE A 273 -18.90 -0.72 6.77
N ARG A 274 -19.81 -1.51 6.19
CA ARG A 274 -19.71 -2.00 4.80
C ARG A 274 -19.76 -0.91 3.74
N HIS A 275 -20.33 0.24 4.09
CA HIS A 275 -20.57 1.37 3.20
C HIS A 275 -19.49 2.44 3.32
N LEU A 276 -18.49 2.25 4.20
CA LEU A 276 -17.38 3.17 4.31
C LEU A 276 -16.57 3.18 3.00
N PRO A 277 -16.10 4.36 2.54
CA PRO A 277 -15.31 4.47 1.31
C PRO A 277 -14.06 3.58 1.33
N TYR A 278 -13.48 3.42 2.52
CA TYR A 278 -12.40 2.49 2.82
C TYR A 278 -12.42 2.15 4.31
N LEU A 279 -11.90 0.97 4.64
CA LEU A 279 -11.73 0.47 5.99
C LEU A 279 -10.29 0.70 6.48
N TRP A 280 -9.33 0.72 5.57
CA TRP A 280 -7.93 0.99 5.84
C TRP A 280 -7.28 1.72 4.67
N GLN A 281 -6.26 2.52 4.96
CA GLN A 281 -5.36 3.09 3.96
C GLN A 281 -3.91 2.96 4.40
N LEU A 282 -3.02 2.76 3.44
CA LEU A 282 -1.58 2.69 3.66
C LEU A 282 -0.87 3.71 2.76
N ASP A 283 -0.14 4.62 3.39
CA ASP A 283 0.75 5.58 2.73
C ASP A 283 2.20 5.06 2.80
N ARG A 284 2.76 4.66 1.65
CA ARG A 284 4.15 4.18 1.53
C ARG A 284 5.12 5.27 1.07
N GLY A 285 4.72 6.55 1.14
CA GLY A 285 5.48 7.66 0.57
C GLY A 285 5.53 7.59 -0.95
N GLY A 286 4.44 7.11 -1.57
CA GLY A 286 4.24 7.09 -3.01
C GLY A 286 4.32 8.49 -3.63
N PRO A 287 4.34 8.58 -4.97
CA PRO A 287 4.39 9.88 -5.62
C PRO A 287 3.13 10.70 -5.31
N GLY A 288 3.33 11.99 -5.22
CA GLY A 288 2.31 12.97 -4.82
C GLY A 288 2.15 13.26 -3.35
N TRP A 289 1.08 14.00 -3.08
CA TRP A 289 0.73 14.46 -1.75
C TRP A 289 -0.39 13.57 -1.22
N GLY A 290 -0.24 13.05 -0.01
CA GLY A 290 -1.37 12.47 0.72
C GLY A 290 -2.49 13.51 0.93
N PRO A 291 -3.69 13.05 1.34
CA PRO A 291 -4.84 13.92 1.58
C PRO A 291 -4.50 15.02 2.59
N ASP A 292 -5.15 16.18 2.46
CA ASP A 292 -4.95 17.31 3.38
C ASP A 292 -5.60 17.07 4.74
N VAL A 293 -6.62 16.21 4.76
CA VAL A 293 -7.36 15.83 5.97
C VAL A 293 -7.54 14.32 5.99
N PHE A 294 -6.98 13.67 7.00
CA PHE A 294 -7.29 12.27 7.29
C PHE A 294 -8.53 12.21 8.19
N PRO A 295 -9.55 11.37 7.90
CA PRO A 295 -10.73 11.25 8.73
C PRO A 295 -10.40 10.62 10.09
N GLY A 296 -11.24 10.86 11.12
CA GLY A 296 -11.04 10.26 12.46
C GLY A 296 -11.34 8.76 12.54
N GLY A 297 -11.89 8.16 11.48
CA GLY A 297 -12.44 6.81 11.48
C GLY A 297 -13.90 6.74 11.98
N ARG A 298 -14.54 5.59 11.80
CA ARG A 298 -15.89 5.28 12.28
C ARG A 298 -15.80 4.51 13.60
N LEU A 299 -16.46 5.02 14.64
CA LEU A 299 -16.58 4.36 15.95
C LEU A 299 -17.81 3.45 15.99
N ALA A 300 -17.68 2.31 16.67
CA ALA A 300 -18.78 1.37 16.88
C ALA A 300 -19.55 1.74 18.16
N PRO A 301 -20.89 1.98 18.09
CA PRO A 301 -21.69 2.32 19.27
C PRO A 301 -22.00 1.12 20.17
N SER A 302 -21.78 -0.11 19.68
CA SER A 302 -22.01 -1.35 20.45
C SER A 302 -21.01 -2.44 20.06
N LEU A 303 -20.95 -3.50 20.88
CA LEU A 303 -20.14 -4.68 20.59
C LEU A 303 -20.55 -5.41 19.30
N ASP A 304 -21.83 -5.38 18.94
CA ASP A 304 -22.32 -5.99 17.71
C ASP A 304 -21.85 -5.19 16.48
N HIS A 305 -21.91 -3.87 16.56
CA HIS A 305 -21.30 -2.98 15.56
C HIS A 305 -19.80 -3.17 15.44
N LEU A 306 -19.10 -3.37 16.56
CA LEU A 306 -17.67 -3.66 16.54
C LEU A 306 -17.39 -5.01 15.87
N GLN A 307 -18.23 -6.01 16.09
CA GLN A 307 -18.10 -7.30 15.41
C GLN A 307 -18.22 -7.13 13.89
N ASP A 308 -19.20 -6.35 13.42
CA ASP A 308 -19.37 -6.07 12.00
C ASP A 308 -18.17 -5.31 11.43
N ALA A 309 -17.72 -4.26 12.12
CA ALA A 309 -16.55 -3.45 11.77
C ALA A 309 -15.30 -4.31 11.58
N LEU A 310 -14.98 -5.15 12.59
CA LEU A 310 -13.83 -6.04 12.55
C LEU A 310 -14.00 -7.14 11.50
N THR A 311 -15.21 -7.66 11.29
CA THR A 311 -15.47 -8.67 10.26
C THR A 311 -15.13 -8.14 8.88
N VAL A 312 -15.60 -6.92 8.55
CA VAL A 312 -15.32 -6.33 7.23
C VAL A 312 -13.86 -5.87 7.10
N LEU A 313 -13.26 -5.32 8.16
CA LEU A 313 -11.86 -4.89 8.15
C LEU A 313 -10.92 -6.08 7.96
N LEU A 314 -11.10 -7.14 8.73
CA LEU A 314 -10.27 -8.34 8.63
C LEU A 314 -10.52 -9.08 7.32
N GLY A 315 -11.76 -9.09 6.81
CA GLY A 315 -12.06 -9.61 5.47
C GLY A 315 -11.32 -8.83 4.37
N SER A 316 -11.30 -7.51 4.50
CA SER A 316 -10.57 -6.60 3.61
C SER A 316 -9.05 -6.79 3.68
N PHE A 317 -8.48 -7.02 4.86
CA PHE A 317 -7.07 -7.38 4.99
C PHE A 317 -6.75 -8.68 4.29
N VAL A 318 -7.55 -9.70 4.59
CA VAL A 318 -7.40 -11.02 4.01
C VAL A 318 -7.44 -10.86 2.49
N GLU A 319 -8.49 -10.27 1.92
CA GLU A 319 -8.67 -10.19 0.47
C GLU A 319 -7.83 -9.14 -0.27
N HIS A 320 -7.74 -7.91 0.22
CA HIS A 320 -7.29 -6.77 -0.59
C HIS A 320 -5.88 -6.32 -0.27
N LEU A 321 -5.34 -6.67 0.90
CA LEU A 321 -3.98 -6.29 1.30
C LEU A 321 -2.90 -7.06 0.49
N PRO A 322 -2.90 -8.41 0.40
CA PRO A 322 -1.84 -9.15 -0.29
C PRO A 322 -1.54 -8.69 -1.72
N PRO A 323 -2.54 -8.47 -2.60
CA PRO A 323 -2.24 -8.09 -3.96
C PRO A 323 -1.75 -6.63 -4.08
N GLN A 324 -1.74 -5.84 -3.00
CA GLN A 324 -1.20 -4.47 -2.98
C GLN A 324 0.19 -4.42 -2.34
N VAL A 325 0.41 -5.15 -1.23
CA VAL A 325 1.63 -5.05 -0.41
C VAL A 325 2.53 -6.29 -0.44
N GLY A 326 2.08 -7.39 -1.06
CA GLY A 326 2.85 -8.61 -1.15
C GLY A 326 2.85 -9.43 0.14
N LEU A 327 4.03 -9.85 0.58
CA LEU A 327 4.23 -10.67 1.78
C LEU A 327 4.31 -9.87 3.09
N ASN A 328 4.08 -8.54 3.05
CA ASN A 328 4.07 -7.76 4.29
C ASN A 328 2.88 -8.19 5.18
N TRP A 329 3.16 -8.43 6.46
CA TRP A 329 2.12 -8.65 7.46
C TRP A 329 1.56 -7.32 7.97
N THR A 330 0.31 -7.34 8.43
CA THR A 330 -0.30 -6.22 9.15
C THR A 330 -0.74 -6.65 10.53
N GLY A 331 -0.69 -5.73 11.50
CA GLY A 331 -1.21 -5.98 12.83
C GLY A 331 -1.57 -4.70 13.55
N PHE A 332 -2.35 -4.87 14.60
CA PHE A 332 -2.77 -3.81 15.51
C PHE A 332 -3.17 -4.41 16.86
N VAL A 333 -3.20 -3.56 17.88
CA VAL A 333 -3.62 -3.89 19.23
C VAL A 333 -4.87 -3.10 19.57
N ILE A 334 -5.90 -3.79 20.05
CA ILE A 334 -7.04 -3.17 20.71
C ILE A 334 -6.73 -3.09 22.20
N THR A 335 -6.77 -1.88 22.72
CA THR A 335 -6.62 -1.57 24.14
C THR A 335 -7.99 -1.34 24.78
N HIS A 336 -8.12 -1.65 26.07
CA HIS A 336 -9.26 -1.32 26.90
C HIS A 336 -8.74 -0.63 28.17
N ASN A 337 -9.23 0.58 28.47
CA ASN A 337 -8.75 1.40 29.58
C ASN A 337 -7.21 1.59 29.57
N GLY A 338 -6.64 1.78 28.38
CA GLY A 338 -5.21 2.02 28.17
C GLY A 338 -4.30 0.79 28.31
N ARG A 339 -4.86 -0.41 28.52
CA ARG A 339 -4.15 -1.69 28.59
C ARG A 339 -4.43 -2.54 27.36
N ASP A 340 -3.42 -3.24 26.88
CA ASP A 340 -3.56 -4.17 25.76
C ASP A 340 -4.56 -5.27 26.13
N SER A 341 -5.62 -5.43 25.32
CA SER A 341 -6.60 -6.50 25.49
C SER A 341 -6.34 -7.60 24.45
N VAL A 342 -6.40 -7.26 23.16
CA VAL A 342 -6.22 -8.22 22.07
C VAL A 342 -5.31 -7.64 21.00
N ARG A 343 -4.32 -8.42 20.56
CA ARG A 343 -3.53 -8.15 19.36
C ARG A 343 -4.07 -8.98 18.21
N LEU A 344 -4.30 -8.32 17.07
CA LEU A 344 -4.71 -8.94 15.81
C LEU A 344 -3.59 -8.77 14.79
N GLY A 345 -3.41 -9.78 13.95
CA GLY A 345 -2.51 -9.72 12.82
C GLY A 345 -3.00 -10.55 11.66
N PHE A 346 -2.65 -10.13 10.46
CA PHE A 346 -2.78 -10.89 9.24
C PHE A 346 -1.40 -11.01 8.60
N ASP A 347 -0.99 -12.24 8.36
CA ASP A 347 0.20 -12.58 7.63
C ASP A 347 -0.22 -13.33 6.35
N PRO A 348 0.25 -12.95 5.16
CA PRO A 348 -0.15 -13.58 3.91
C PRO A 348 0.13 -15.09 3.83
N GLU A 349 1.16 -15.58 4.52
CA GLU A 349 1.54 -17.00 4.55
C GLU A 349 0.82 -17.75 5.67
N GLU A 350 0.61 -17.08 6.81
CA GLU A 350 0.12 -17.73 8.02
C GLU A 350 -1.38 -17.49 8.32
N GLY A 351 -2.02 -16.55 7.63
CA GLY A 351 -3.41 -16.17 7.81
C GLY A 351 -3.67 -15.22 8.98
N LEU A 352 -4.93 -15.17 9.43
CA LEU A 352 -5.34 -14.33 10.56
C LEU A 352 -4.94 -14.96 11.89
N ARG A 353 -4.45 -14.13 12.80
CA ARG A 353 -4.05 -14.54 14.16
C ARG A 353 -4.50 -13.52 15.19
N ALA A 354 -4.93 -14.04 16.34
CA ALA A 354 -5.23 -13.24 17.51
C ALA A 354 -4.36 -13.70 18.68
N TYR A 355 -3.94 -12.74 19.49
CA TYR A 355 -3.15 -12.98 20.70
C TYR A 355 -3.69 -12.15 21.86
N ARG A 356 -3.65 -12.73 23.06
CA ARG A 356 -3.91 -12.03 24.32
C ARG A 356 -2.78 -12.29 25.28
N ALA A 357 -2.15 -11.22 25.77
CA ALA A 357 -1.11 -11.33 26.77
C ALA A 357 -1.69 -11.87 28.09
N ASP A 358 -1.02 -12.86 28.66
CA ASP A 358 -1.39 -13.48 29.93
C ASP A 358 -0.14 -13.90 30.68
N ARG A 359 0.33 -13.00 31.56
CA ARG A 359 1.57 -13.12 32.33
C ARG A 359 1.48 -14.11 33.51
N ALA A 360 0.44 -14.94 33.60
CA ALA A 360 0.45 -16.06 34.54
C ALA A 360 1.43 -17.16 34.05
N GLU A 361 2.17 -17.79 34.97
CA GLU A 361 3.06 -18.92 34.65
C GLU A 361 2.27 -20.18 34.32
N GLU A 362 1.20 -20.43 35.08
CA GLU A 362 0.27 -21.55 34.86
C GLU A 362 -1.17 -21.06 35.03
N ASP A 363 -2.08 -21.61 34.22
CA ASP A 363 -3.50 -21.35 34.33
C ASP A 363 -4.19 -22.49 35.10
N SER A 364 -5.12 -22.14 35.98
CA SER A 364 -6.03 -23.14 36.55
C SER A 364 -6.86 -23.80 35.44
N ALA A 365 -7.32 -25.03 35.67
CA ALA A 365 -8.19 -25.74 34.73
C ALA A 365 -9.46 -24.93 34.40
N GLU A 366 -10.00 -24.22 35.39
CA GLU A 366 -11.16 -23.34 35.25
C GLU A 366 -10.88 -22.16 34.32
N LYS A 367 -9.74 -21.47 34.51
CA LYS A 367 -9.33 -20.37 33.63
C LYS A 367 -9.10 -20.87 32.20
N ALA A 368 -8.41 -21.99 32.05
CA ALA A 368 -8.19 -22.59 30.74
C ALA A 368 -9.50 -23.02 30.06
N ALA A 369 -10.50 -23.49 30.81
CA ALA A 369 -11.82 -23.79 30.28
C ALA A 369 -12.56 -22.52 29.83
N ALA A 370 -12.57 -21.48 30.66
CA ALA A 370 -13.18 -20.18 30.33
C ALA A 370 -12.55 -19.54 29.07
N MET A 371 -11.22 -19.60 28.93
CA MET A 371 -10.53 -19.09 27.74
C MET A 371 -10.94 -19.86 26.47
N ARG A 372 -11.10 -21.18 26.55
CA ARG A 372 -11.58 -21.99 25.42
C ARG A 372 -13.05 -21.73 25.10
N GLU A 373 -13.88 -21.45 26.09
CA GLU A 373 -15.29 -21.05 25.90
C GLU A 373 -15.41 -19.72 25.16
N ILE A 374 -14.52 -18.76 25.44
CA ILE A 374 -14.39 -17.51 24.68
C ILE A 374 -13.94 -17.75 23.24
N GLY A 375 -13.20 -18.85 22.99
CA GLY A 375 -12.74 -19.28 21.67
C GLY A 375 -11.22 -19.29 21.48
N TRP A 376 -10.44 -19.06 22.54
CA TRP A 376 -8.98 -19.20 22.51
C TRP A 376 -8.57 -20.67 22.33
N GLN A 377 -7.55 -20.92 21.52
CA GLN A 377 -7.21 -22.27 21.06
C GLN A 377 -6.00 -22.84 21.79
N HIS A 378 -4.93 -22.04 21.88
CA HIS A 378 -3.64 -22.48 22.38
C HIS A 378 -3.16 -21.59 23.51
N ARG A 379 -2.61 -22.23 24.56
CA ARG A 379 -1.85 -21.56 25.61
C ARG A 379 -0.38 -21.66 25.24
N GLU A 380 0.26 -20.52 25.06
CA GLU A 380 1.70 -20.39 24.89
C GLU A 380 2.30 -19.70 26.11
N ARG A 381 3.62 -19.70 26.25
CA ARG A 381 4.28 -19.02 27.37
C ARG A 381 3.90 -17.53 27.34
N TRP A 382 3.24 -17.07 28.40
CA TRP A 382 2.79 -15.67 28.59
C TRP A 382 1.70 -15.13 27.65
N GLN A 383 1.08 -15.97 26.81
CA GLN A 383 -0.06 -15.55 26.00
C GLN A 383 -1.06 -16.67 25.68
N TRP A 384 -2.28 -16.29 25.32
CA TRP A 384 -3.23 -17.12 24.60
C TRP A 384 -3.22 -16.76 23.12
N SER A 385 -3.33 -17.75 22.25
CA SER A 385 -3.37 -17.55 20.80
C SER A 385 -4.55 -18.30 20.16
N ALA A 386 -5.03 -17.72 19.07
CA ALA A 386 -6.00 -18.35 18.17
C ALA A 386 -5.55 -18.10 16.73
N ARG A 387 -5.59 -19.14 15.92
CA ARG A 387 -5.23 -19.11 14.51
C ARG A 387 -6.46 -19.36 13.67
N PHE A 388 -6.52 -18.64 12.55
CA PHE A 388 -7.57 -18.76 11.55
C PHE A 388 -6.87 -18.98 10.20
N PRO A 389 -6.28 -20.17 9.99
CA PRO A 389 -5.51 -20.47 8.79
C PRO A 389 -6.43 -20.49 7.57
N GLU A 390 -5.98 -19.79 6.53
CA GLU A 390 -6.48 -19.83 5.14
C GLU A 390 -7.90 -19.32 4.81
N ALA A 391 -8.08 -19.16 3.49
CA ALA A 391 -8.82 -18.17 2.72
C ALA A 391 -10.37 -18.30 2.69
N ALA A 392 -10.99 -18.72 3.79
CA ALA A 392 -12.45 -18.74 3.89
C ALA A 392 -12.99 -17.36 4.26
N GLU A 393 -14.08 -16.93 3.61
CA GLU A 393 -14.78 -15.67 3.95
C GLU A 393 -15.18 -15.63 5.45
N GLU A 394 -15.35 -16.80 6.07
CA GLU A 394 -15.72 -16.96 7.49
C GLU A 394 -14.57 -16.72 8.50
N SER A 395 -13.30 -16.75 8.07
CA SER A 395 -12.16 -16.60 8.99
C SER A 395 -12.15 -15.23 9.67
N ALA A 396 -12.51 -14.18 8.93
CA ALA A 396 -12.62 -12.83 9.45
C ALA A 396 -13.73 -12.70 10.50
N GLU A 397 -14.90 -13.28 10.24
CA GLU A 397 -16.02 -13.29 11.17
C GLU A 397 -15.68 -14.04 12.46
N ARG A 398 -15.02 -15.20 12.36
CA ARG A 398 -14.58 -15.98 13.52
C ARG A 398 -13.57 -15.22 14.38
N ALA A 399 -12.62 -14.53 13.75
CA ALA A 399 -11.66 -13.70 14.46
C ALA A 399 -12.34 -12.51 15.15
N ALA A 400 -13.27 -11.82 14.46
CA ALA A 400 -14.04 -10.72 15.04
C ALA A 400 -14.90 -11.18 16.24
N ARG A 401 -15.59 -12.31 16.12
CA ARG A 401 -16.37 -12.91 17.22
C ARG A 401 -15.52 -13.21 18.45
N LEU A 402 -14.32 -13.76 18.26
CA LEU A 402 -13.37 -14.02 19.36
C LEU A 402 -13.00 -12.72 20.09
N VAL A 403 -12.66 -11.68 19.33
CA VAL A 403 -12.26 -10.38 19.88
C VAL A 403 -13.40 -9.77 20.69
N VAL A 404 -14.61 -9.74 20.14
CA VAL A 404 -15.79 -9.20 20.82
C VAL A 404 -16.16 -10.01 22.05
N ALA A 405 -16.08 -11.34 21.99
CA ALA A 405 -16.29 -12.20 23.15
C ALA A 405 -15.26 -11.90 24.26
N GLN A 406 -14.00 -11.69 23.90
CA GLN A 406 -12.96 -11.31 24.86
C GLN A 406 -13.22 -9.93 25.47
N LEU A 407 -13.57 -8.92 24.67
CA LEU A 407 -13.86 -7.58 25.16
C LEU A 407 -15.09 -7.57 26.09
N ARG A 408 -16.11 -8.37 25.76
CA ARG A 408 -17.27 -8.59 26.64
C ARG A 408 -16.86 -9.21 27.97
N ALA A 409 -15.98 -10.21 27.94
CA ALA A 409 -15.44 -10.84 29.15
C ALA A 409 -14.57 -9.86 29.98
N ASP A 410 -13.89 -8.92 29.32
CA ASP A 410 -13.14 -7.83 29.95
C ASP A 410 -14.06 -6.71 30.47
N GLY A 411 -15.37 -6.79 30.23
CA GLY A 411 -16.39 -5.87 30.76
C GLY A 411 -16.73 -4.66 29.87
N VAL A 412 -16.25 -4.64 28.62
CA VAL A 412 -16.50 -3.56 27.67
C VAL A 412 -17.99 -3.46 27.34
N ARG A 413 -18.53 -2.23 27.32
CA ARG A 413 -19.93 -1.96 26.92
C ARG A 413 -20.01 -1.05 25.71
N ASN A 414 -19.25 0.04 25.73
CA ASN A 414 -19.16 1.00 24.62
C ASN A 414 -17.77 0.96 24.00
N PRO A 415 -17.52 0.11 23.00
CA PRO A 415 -16.18 -0.06 22.44
C PRO A 415 -15.63 1.23 21.79
N GLY A 416 -16.48 2.06 21.18
CA GLY A 416 -16.05 3.31 20.56
C GLY A 416 -15.44 4.32 21.53
N GLU A 417 -15.85 4.28 22.80
CA GLU A 417 -15.36 5.18 23.86
C GLU A 417 -14.34 4.53 24.81
N GLU A 418 -14.49 3.23 25.07
CA GLU A 418 -13.69 2.49 26.07
C GLU A 418 -12.43 1.83 25.48
N CYS A 419 -12.39 1.65 24.15
CA CYS A 419 -11.30 1.00 23.45
C CYS A 419 -10.54 1.95 22.53
N GLY A 420 -9.25 1.65 22.32
CA GLY A 420 -8.38 2.38 21.41
C GLY A 420 -7.38 1.49 20.67
N LEU A 421 -6.86 1.96 19.54
CA LEU A 421 -5.88 1.26 18.71
C LEU A 421 -4.45 1.62 19.09
N ARG A 422 -3.57 0.63 19.09
CA ARG A 422 -2.12 0.81 19.20
C ARG A 422 -1.38 -0.10 18.25
N ASP A 423 -0.10 0.20 18.05
CA ASP A 423 0.84 -0.62 17.26
C ASP A 423 0.31 -0.98 15.86
N VAL A 424 -0.43 -0.06 15.23
CA VAL A 424 -0.95 -0.24 13.88
C VAL A 424 0.22 -0.21 12.90
N SER A 425 0.43 -1.31 12.17
CA SER A 425 1.58 -1.45 11.27
C SER A 425 1.29 -2.39 10.10
N CYS A 426 2.02 -2.18 9.00
CA CYS A 426 2.05 -3.03 7.81
C CYS A 426 3.46 -3.55 7.51
N ASN A 427 4.26 -3.89 8.53
CA ASN A 427 5.64 -4.39 8.44
C ASN A 427 6.50 -3.74 7.35
N ASP A 428 6.28 -2.47 7.12
CA ASP A 428 6.94 -1.68 6.11
C ASP A 428 7.22 -0.29 6.67
N MET A 429 7.86 0.55 5.87
CA MET A 429 8.15 1.94 6.25
C MET A 429 6.95 2.87 6.04
N GLY A 430 5.76 2.32 5.77
CA GLY A 430 4.54 3.06 5.50
C GLY A 430 3.76 3.42 6.76
N THR A 431 2.76 4.29 6.59
CA THR A 431 1.80 4.65 7.65
C THR A 431 0.46 3.99 7.33
N LEU A 432 0.01 3.09 8.21
CA LEU A 432 -1.27 2.40 8.10
C LEU A 432 -2.31 3.05 9.02
N ASP A 433 -3.45 3.41 8.44
CA ASP A 433 -4.61 3.94 9.15
C ASP A 433 -5.80 2.98 9.04
N LEU A 434 -6.50 2.74 10.15
CA LEU A 434 -7.64 1.80 10.24
C LEU A 434 -8.93 2.55 10.53
N TYR A 435 -9.50 3.16 9.49
CA TYR A 435 -10.72 3.96 9.61
C TYR A 435 -11.98 3.15 9.93
N GLY A 436 -12.00 1.86 9.57
CA GLY A 436 -13.12 0.95 9.78
C GLY A 436 -12.98 0.03 10.99
N ALA A 437 -12.06 0.30 11.94
CA ALA A 437 -11.81 -0.59 13.07
C ALA A 437 -12.89 -0.57 14.16
N GLY A 438 -13.75 0.46 14.18
CA GLY A 438 -14.83 0.59 15.16
C GLY A 438 -14.40 1.08 16.55
N VAL A 439 -13.13 1.47 16.73
CA VAL A 439 -12.56 1.94 18.01
C VAL A 439 -11.71 3.19 17.80
N GLY A 440 -11.47 3.94 18.88
CA GLY A 440 -10.67 5.16 18.83
C GLY A 440 -9.19 4.91 18.48
N ARG A 441 -8.47 5.97 18.12
CA ARG A 441 -7.01 5.95 18.00
C ARG A 441 -6.31 6.26 19.31
#